data_AF-A0A3P1W5F6-F1
#
_entry.id   AF-A0A3P1W5F6-F1
#
_cell.length_a   1.000
_cell.length_b   1.000
_cell.length_c   1.000
_cell.angle_alpha   90.00
_cell.angle_beta   90.00
_cell.angle_gamma   90.00
#
_symmetry.space_group_name_H-M   'P 1'
#
loop_
_entity.id
_entity.type
_entity.pdbx_description
1 polymer ?
#
loop_
_entity_poly.entity_id
_entity_poly.type
_entity_poly.pdbx_seq_one_letter_code
_entity_poly.pdbx_strand_id
1 'polypeptide(L)' 'MQEVDVVTICTPKIKKTTDIINNDNLHKPKDGVRLVNVARGGLFNEESIEKGLKSRKMAKLFLNLFNLKINLEVIQLYF' A
#
# COMPACT_ATOMS: atom_id res chain seq x y z
N MET A 1 -3.68 10.14 11.91
CA MET A 1 -3.71 8.93 11.07
C MET A 1 -4.60 7.82 11.64
N GLN A 2 -4.94 7.86 12.94
CA GLN A 2 -5.80 6.88 13.60
C GLN A 2 -7.28 6.91 13.16
N GLU A 3 -7.72 8.01 12.53
CA GLU A 3 -9.07 8.13 11.95
C GLU A 3 -9.11 7.92 10.44
N VAL A 4 -8.02 7.46 9.83
CA VAL A 4 -7.91 7.36 8.37
C VAL A 4 -8.41 6.01 7.87
N ASP A 5 -9.41 6.05 7.00
CA ASP A 5 -10.05 4.88 6.40
C ASP A 5 -9.39 4.44 5.10
N VAL A 6 -8.89 5.42 4.35
CA VAL A 6 -8.29 5.24 3.04
C VAL A 6 -7.03 6.10 2.95
N VAL A 7 -5.92 5.50 2.55
CA VAL A 7 -4.67 6.22 2.22
C VAL A 7 -4.44 6.10 0.72
N THR A 8 -4.35 7.23 0.04
CA THR A 8 -4.02 7.30 -1.38
C THR A 8 -2.65 7.94 -1.57
N ILE A 9 -1.81 7.37 -2.42
CA ILE A 9 -0.55 7.99 -2.85
C ILE A 9 -0.59 8.31 -4.34
N CYS A 10 -0.29 9.57 -4.65
CA CYS A 10 -0.18 10.13 -5.99
C CYS A 10 1.09 11.00 -6.13
N THR A 11 2.22 10.55 -5.57
CA THR A 11 3.49 11.29 -5.59
C THR A 11 4.49 10.69 -6.59
N PRO A 12 5.41 11.49 -7.17
CA PRO A 12 6.51 10.94 -7.97
C PRO A 12 7.37 9.95 -7.16
N LYS A 13 7.95 8.97 -7.85
CA LYS A 13 8.97 8.09 -7.26
C LYS A 13 10.35 8.74 -7.37
N ILE A 14 10.87 9.19 -6.23
CA ILE A 14 12.22 9.73 -6.06
C ILE A 14 12.84 9.09 -4.82
N LYS A 15 14.15 9.27 -4.60
CA LYS A 15 14.88 8.66 -3.47
C LYS A 15 14.19 8.86 -2.09
N LYS A 16 13.53 10.01 -1.89
CA LYS A 16 12.82 10.35 -0.65
C LYS A 16 11.43 9.68 -0.52
N THR A 17 10.80 9.32 -1.62
CA THR A 17 9.42 8.77 -1.66
C THR A 17 9.38 7.28 -1.99
N THR A 18 10.52 6.68 -2.38
CA THR A 18 10.68 5.23 -2.46
C THR A 18 10.36 4.60 -1.10
N ASP A 19 9.52 3.57 -1.11
CA ASP A 19 9.09 2.85 0.10
C ASP A 19 8.56 3.77 1.20
N ILE A 20 7.90 4.86 0.82
CA ILE A 20 7.32 5.82 1.78
C ILE A 20 6.26 5.16 2.66
N ILE A 21 5.58 4.10 2.20
CA ILE A 21 4.80 3.21 3.07
C ILE A 21 5.59 1.91 3.28
N ASN A 22 5.94 1.64 4.53
CA ASN A 22 6.79 0.53 4.94
C ASN A 22 6.45 0.08 6.38
N ASN A 23 7.13 -0.95 6.89
CA ASN A 23 6.89 -1.49 8.24
C ASN A 23 7.01 -0.44 9.36
N ASP A 24 7.89 0.55 9.21
CA ASP A 24 8.11 1.59 10.23
C ASP A 24 6.91 2.53 10.37
N ASN A 25 6.01 2.58 9.39
CA ASN A 25 4.86 3.49 9.40
C ASN A 25 3.50 2.84 9.13
N LEU A 26 3.46 1.55 8.80
CA LEU A 26 2.23 0.76 8.65
C LEU A 26 1.44 0.58 9.94
N HIS A 27 2.02 0.87 11.11
CA HIS A 27 1.31 0.85 12.39
C HIS A 27 0.44 2.12 12.60
N LYS A 28 0.74 3.22 11.91
CA LYS A 28 0.09 4.53 12.08
C LYS A 28 -1.39 4.60 11.66
N PRO A 29 -1.82 3.98 10.55
CA PRO A 29 -3.23 3.96 10.19
C PRO A 29 -3.99 2.95 11.07
N LYS A 30 -5.32 3.09 11.12
CA LYS A 30 -6.18 2.14 11.85
C LYS A 30 -6.13 0.75 11.21
N ASP A 31 -6.52 -0.26 11.98
CA ASP A 31 -6.69 -1.61 11.46
C ASP A 31 -7.82 -1.65 10.44
N GLY A 32 -7.62 -2.41 9.36
CA GLY A 32 -8.55 -2.46 8.24
C GLY A 32 -8.49 -1.24 7.30
N VAL A 33 -7.43 -0.44 7.37
CA VAL A 33 -7.22 0.66 6.40
C VAL A 33 -7.16 0.12 4.97
N ARG A 34 -7.63 0.91 4.01
CA ARG A 34 -7.52 0.61 2.57
C ARG A 34 -6.41 1.46 1.96
N LEU A 35 -5.55 0.85 1.17
CA LEU A 35 -4.45 1.56 0.49
C LEU A 35 -4.70 1.66 -1.01
N VAL A 36 -4.41 2.81 -1.59
CA VAL A 36 -4.50 3.09 -3.03
C VAL A 36 -3.19 3.68 -3.52
N ASN A 37 -2.57 3.08 -4.53
CA ASN A 37 -1.44 3.67 -5.25
C ASN A 37 -1.75 3.75 -6.74
N VAL A 38 -1.94 5.00 -7.19
CA VAL A 38 -2.22 5.40 -8.58
C VAL A 38 -1.04 6.12 -9.21
N ALA A 39 0.16 6.02 -8.63
CA ALA A 39 1.37 6.68 -9.11
C ALA A 39 2.36 5.72 -9.79
N ARG A 40 3.24 5.06 -9.02
CA ARG A 40 4.35 4.21 -9.52
C ARG A 40 4.64 3.07 -8.55
N GLY A 41 5.19 1.96 -9.05
CA GLY A 41 5.64 0.83 -8.23
C GLY A 41 6.85 1.20 -7.36
N GLY A 42 6.94 0.63 -6.15
CA GLY A 42 7.99 0.92 -5.17
C GLY A 42 7.81 2.23 -4.37
N LEU A 43 6.58 2.76 -4.32
CA LEU A 43 6.18 3.74 -3.29
C LEU A 43 5.66 3.03 -2.03
N PHE A 44 5.13 1.83 -2.21
CA PHE A 44 4.82 0.91 -1.13
C PHE A 44 5.87 -0.19 -1.13
N ASN A 45 6.44 -0.45 0.04
CA ASN A 45 7.32 -1.59 0.22
C ASN A 45 6.48 -2.87 0.17
N GLU A 46 6.68 -3.68 -0.86
CA GLU A 46 5.83 -4.83 -1.21
C GLU A 46 5.76 -5.87 -0.08
N GLU A 47 6.88 -6.18 0.58
CA GLU A 47 6.92 -7.12 1.69
C GLU A 47 6.12 -6.61 2.90
N SER A 48 6.24 -5.32 3.18
CA SER A 48 5.49 -4.67 4.26
C SER A 48 3.98 -4.71 3.98
N ILE A 49 3.59 -4.48 2.72
CA ILE A 49 2.20 -4.58 2.29
C ILE A 49 1.68 -6.01 2.40
N GLU A 50 2.44 -7.00 1.95
CA GLU A 50 2.05 -8.40 2.06
C GLU A 50 1.82 -8.81 3.52
N LYS A 51 2.71 -8.42 4.43
CA LYS A 51 2.55 -8.66 5.88
C LYS A 51 1.29 -8.00 6.42
N GLY A 52 1.04 -6.74 6.08
CA GLY A 52 -0.12 -6.02 6.58
C GLY A 52 -1.46 -6.54 6.03
N LEU A 53 -1.47 -7.11 4.83
CA LEU A 53 -2.66 -7.78 4.28
C LEU A 53 -2.91 -9.10 5.02
N LYS A 54 -1.87 -9.92 5.21
CA LYS A 54 -1.96 -11.20 5.95
C LYS A 54 -2.40 -11.01 7.39
N SER A 55 -1.93 -9.95 8.06
CA SER A 55 -2.30 -9.63 9.45
C SER A 55 -3.65 -8.92 9.60
N ARG A 56 -4.34 -8.62 8.49
CA ARG A 56 -5.55 -7.77 8.44
C ARG A 56 -5.35 -6.35 8.97
N LYS A 57 -4.10 -5.90 9.15
CA LYS A 57 -3.80 -4.48 9.39
C LYS A 57 -4.35 -3.62 8.25
N MET A 58 -4.32 -4.15 7.04
CA MET A 58 -4.95 -3.55 5.86
C MET A 58 -6.06 -4.46 5.35
N ALA A 59 -7.20 -3.87 5.00
CA ALA A 59 -8.33 -4.61 4.48
C ALA A 59 -8.20 -4.91 2.98
N LYS A 60 -7.72 -3.92 2.22
CA LYS A 60 -7.63 -3.98 0.74
C LYS A 60 -6.50 -3.11 0.22
N LEU A 61 -5.97 -3.51 -0.92
CA LEU A 61 -4.99 -2.77 -1.71
C LEU A 61 -5.50 -2.57 -3.13
N PHE A 62 -5.42 -1.33 -3.62
CA PHE A 62 -5.78 -0.94 -4.98
C PHE A 62 -4.56 -0.35 -5.68
N LEU A 63 -4.22 -0.88 -6.86
CA LEU A 63 -3.02 -0.50 -7.60
C LEU A 63 -3.39 -0.27 -9.07
N ASN A 64 -2.91 0.82 -9.65
CA ASN A 64 -3.00 1.10 -11.09
C ASN A 64 -1.61 1.00 -11.73
N LEU A 65 -0.98 -0.17 -11.63
CA LEU A 65 0.42 -0.40 -11.99
C LEU A 65 0.63 -1.80 -12.58
N PHE A 66 1.53 -1.91 -13.55
CA PHE A 66 1.95 -3.17 -14.15
C PHE A 66 3.23 -3.71 -13.46
N ASN A 67 3.40 -5.05 -13.40
CA ASN A 67 4.56 -5.77 -12.82
C ASN A 67 4.75 -5.70 -11.29
N LEU A 68 3.72 -6.07 -10.53
CA LEU A 68 3.83 -6.25 -9.07
C LEU A 68 4.33 -7.65 -8.73
N LYS A 69 5.16 -7.78 -7.67
CA LYS A 69 5.61 -9.10 -7.17
C LYS A 69 4.77 -9.60 -6.00
N ILE A 70 3.67 -8.92 -5.68
CA ILE A 70 2.73 -9.29 -4.62
C ILE A 70 1.74 -10.34 -5.15
N ASN A 71 1.40 -11.33 -4.34
CA ASN A 71 0.37 -12.31 -4.67
C ASN A 71 -0.99 -11.62 -4.93
N LEU A 72 -1.58 -11.89 -6.10
CA LEU A 72 -2.75 -11.19 -6.64
C LEU A 72 -4.08 -11.57 -5.99
N GLU A 73 -4.16 -12.68 -5.23
CA GLU A 73 -5.42 -13.18 -4.66
C GLU A 73 -6.10 -12.21 -3.66
N VAL A 74 -5.35 -11.23 -3.15
CA VAL A 74 -5.80 -10.23 -2.16
C VAL A 74 -5.92 -8.81 -2.73
N ILE A 75 -5.65 -8.62 -4.03
CA ILE A 75 -5.56 -7.29 -4.67
C ILE A 75 -6.76 -7.10 -5.60
N GLN A 76 -7.50 -6.00 -5.40
CA GLN A 76 -8.51 -5.56 -6.37
C GLN A 76 -7.83 -4.59 -7.35
N LEU A 77 -7.55 -5.05 -8.56
CA LEU A 77 -7.06 -4.22 -9.65
C LEU A 77 -8.26 -3.47 -10.28
N TYR A 78 -8.09 -2.17 -10.52
CA TYR A 78 -8.99 -1.37 -11.36
C TYR A 78 -8.22 -1.05 -12.63
N PHE A 79 -8.69 -1.58 -13.76
CA PHE A 79 -8.23 -1.21 -15.10
C PHE A 79 -9.15 -0.14 -15.69
#